data_AF-A0A1G7V0U1-F1
#
_entry.id   AF-A0A1G7V0U1-F1
#
_cell.length_a   1.000
_cell.length_b   1.000
_cell.length_c   1.000
_cell.angle_alpha   90.00
_cell.angle_beta   90.00
_cell.angle_gamma   90.00
#
_symmetry.space_group_name_H-M   'P 1'
#
loop_
_entity.id
_entity.type
_entity.pdbx_description
1 polymer ?
#
loop_
_entity_poly.entity_id
_entity_poly.type
_entity_poly.pdbx_seq_one_letter_code
_entity_poly.pdbx_strand_id
1 'polypeptide(L)'
;MRLWYNSCNWFIIFVMMKGFNYIFLILLISSVGFVNAQSRDFPTRGSEVNSNPRFKSSSSSSGMNRLGVPNRSKVKDFFAKDEKGVDFKAKTQFTNPSDLWTDKLNKKPEDENKGMRAEWAEDMSLGDFVTSSDKMTFICRDHMMYDGDRVQIRVNDKIIVENLLLENAYKEITIPLEIGFNKIEFIALNQGEAGPNTAELKIIDGSKLLSRNVWNLLTGVKASTVIVKNE
;
A
#
# COMPACT_ATOMS: atom_id res chain seq x y z
N MET A 1 -16.42 5.96 -71.01
CA MET A 1 -15.73 4.85 -71.72
C MET A 1 -14.82 4.14 -70.73
N ARG A 2 -14.94 2.80 -70.67
CA ARG A 2 -14.02 1.80 -70.09
C ARG A 2 -13.80 1.70 -68.56
N LEU A 3 -14.44 0.64 -68.06
CA LEU A 3 -14.14 -0.25 -66.94
C LEU A 3 -12.70 -0.80 -66.88
N TRP A 4 -12.33 -1.25 -65.67
CA TRP A 4 -11.55 -2.46 -65.27
C TRP A 4 -10.34 -2.18 -64.38
N TYR A 5 -10.43 -2.49 -63.07
CA TYR A 5 -9.60 -3.49 -62.36
C TYR A 5 -9.91 -3.44 -60.85
N ASN A 6 -10.44 -4.53 -60.26
CA ASN A 6 -10.21 -4.90 -58.86
C ASN A 6 -10.84 -6.26 -58.56
N SER A 7 -10.13 -7.33 -58.88
CA SER A 7 -10.49 -8.69 -58.51
C SER A 7 -9.22 -9.51 -58.30
N CYS A 8 -8.35 -9.08 -57.39
CA CYS A 8 -7.22 -9.90 -56.96
C CYS A 8 -6.60 -9.30 -55.68
N ASN A 9 -7.29 -9.40 -54.53
CA ASN A 9 -6.61 -9.17 -53.24
C ASN A 9 -7.30 -9.76 -52.01
N TRP A 10 -8.50 -10.32 -52.13
CA TRP A 10 -9.21 -10.90 -50.99
C TRP A 10 -8.85 -12.36 -50.67
N PHE A 11 -8.21 -13.08 -51.60
CA PHE A 11 -7.86 -14.49 -51.38
C PHE A 11 -6.55 -14.69 -50.59
N ILE A 12 -5.62 -13.73 -50.67
CA ILE A 12 -4.30 -13.83 -50.01
C ILE A 12 -4.40 -13.49 -48.51
N ILE A 13 -5.30 -12.57 -48.14
CA ILE A 13 -5.48 -12.13 -46.75
C ILE A 13 -6.15 -13.22 -45.90
N PHE A 14 -7.03 -14.04 -46.49
CA PHE A 14 -7.76 -15.09 -45.77
C PHE A 14 -6.90 -16.31 -45.43
N VAL A 15 -5.82 -16.57 -46.20
CA VAL A 15 -4.90 -17.70 -45.96
C VAL A 15 -3.86 -17.37 -44.87
N MET A 16 -3.50 -16.10 -44.68
CA MET A 16 -2.51 -15.70 -43.65
C MET A 16 -3.06 -15.70 -42.21
N MET A 17 -4.36 -15.60 -41.99
CA MET A 17 -4.95 -15.53 -40.63
C MET A 17 -5.07 -16.89 -39.92
N LYS A 18 -5.04 -18.02 -40.64
CA LYS A 18 -5.15 -19.36 -40.02
C LYS A 18 -3.82 -19.91 -39.48
N GLY A 19 -2.68 -19.42 -39.97
CA GLY A 19 -1.36 -19.85 -39.50
C GLY A 19 -0.89 -19.15 -38.23
N PHE A 20 -1.43 -17.96 -37.92
CA PHE A 20 -0.97 -17.13 -36.81
C PHE A 20 -1.41 -17.67 -35.43
N ASN A 21 -2.56 -18.37 -35.37
CA ASN A 21 -3.10 -18.91 -34.11
C ASN A 21 -2.32 -20.10 -33.56
N TYR A 22 -1.60 -20.86 -34.40
CA TYR A 22 -0.82 -22.02 -33.95
C TYR A 22 0.59 -21.66 -33.46
N ILE A 23 1.10 -20.48 -33.82
CA ILE A 23 2.44 -20.01 -33.41
C ILE A 23 2.43 -19.62 -31.91
N PHE A 24 1.33 -19.06 -31.41
CA PHE A 24 1.17 -18.75 -29.97
C PHE A 24 1.02 -20.00 -29.09
N LEU A 25 0.44 -21.08 -29.63
CA LEU A 25 0.23 -22.33 -28.88
C LEU A 25 1.53 -23.13 -28.70
N ILE A 26 2.47 -23.03 -29.65
CA ILE A 26 3.78 -23.70 -29.59
C ILE A 26 4.75 -22.99 -28.63
N LEU A 27 4.57 -21.68 -28.43
CA LEU A 27 5.38 -20.86 -27.51
C LEU A 27 5.00 -21.03 -26.02
N LEU A 28 3.84 -21.61 -25.74
CA LEU A 28 3.32 -21.86 -24.39
C LEU A 28 3.80 -23.19 -23.78
N ILE A 29 4.34 -24.11 -24.60
CA ILE A 29 4.73 -25.46 -24.16
C ILE A 29 6.23 -25.56 -23.84
N SER A 30 7.05 -24.55 -24.20
CA SER A 30 8.49 -24.55 -23.94
C SER A 30 8.91 -24.03 -22.55
N SER A 31 7.96 -23.63 -21.69
CA SER A 31 8.27 -23.08 -20.35
C SER A 31 8.31 -24.11 -19.22
N VAL A 32 8.08 -25.40 -19.49
CA VAL A 32 8.24 -26.45 -18.47
C VAL A 32 9.70 -26.96 -18.48
N GLY A 33 10.62 -26.07 -18.14
CA GLY A 33 12.01 -26.38 -17.81
C GLY A 33 12.14 -26.62 -16.31
N PHE A 34 12.61 -27.82 -15.94
CA PHE A 34 12.81 -28.29 -14.58
C PHE A 34 13.58 -27.29 -13.69
N VAL A 35 12.98 -26.96 -12.54
CA VAL A 35 13.65 -26.33 -11.41
C VAL A 35 14.51 -27.39 -10.72
N ASN A 36 15.83 -27.32 -10.89
CA ASN A 36 16.77 -27.96 -9.97
C ASN A 36 17.29 -26.89 -9.01
N ALA A 37 16.60 -26.69 -7.89
CA ALA A 37 17.18 -25.99 -6.76
C ALA A 37 18.05 -26.99 -5.98
N GLN A 38 19.36 -27.01 -6.26
CA GLN A 38 20.31 -27.66 -5.35
C GLN A 38 20.47 -26.78 -4.12
N SER A 39 19.86 -27.17 -3.00
CA SER A 39 20.30 -26.72 -1.67
C SER A 39 21.67 -27.33 -1.40
N ARG A 40 22.74 -26.61 -1.76
CA ARG A 40 24.06 -26.90 -1.20
C ARG A 40 24.10 -26.26 0.18
N ASP A 41 23.79 -27.05 1.19
CA ASP A 41 24.21 -26.77 2.55
C ASP A 41 25.74 -26.70 2.54
N PHE A 42 26.29 -25.50 2.68
CA PHE A 42 27.70 -25.33 2.98
C PHE A 42 27.91 -25.69 4.45
N PRO A 43 28.75 -26.69 4.80
CA PRO A 43 29.19 -26.83 6.16
C PRO A 43 30.25 -25.75 6.39
N THR A 44 29.90 -24.68 7.12
CA THR A 44 30.92 -23.76 7.64
C THR A 44 31.65 -24.47 8.77
N ARG A 45 32.68 -25.21 8.34
CA ARG A 45 33.84 -25.65 9.10
C ARG A 45 34.23 -24.58 10.12
N GLY A 46 34.31 -24.97 11.39
CA GLY A 46 34.76 -24.09 12.46
C GLY A 46 36.13 -23.49 12.14
N SER A 47 36.24 -22.18 12.35
CA SER A 47 37.50 -21.47 12.42
C SER A 47 37.52 -20.65 13.71
N GLU A 48 38.24 -21.22 14.67
CA GLU A 48 39.13 -20.57 15.63
C GLU A 48 38.75 -19.15 16.12
N VAL A 49 38.39 -19.11 17.40
CA VAL A 49 38.44 -17.91 18.24
C VAL A 49 39.88 -17.39 18.27
N ASN A 50 40.17 -16.35 17.49
CA ASN A 50 41.37 -15.54 17.69
C ASN A 50 41.04 -14.42 18.68
N SER A 51 41.52 -14.56 19.92
CA SER A 51 41.50 -13.52 20.93
C SER A 51 42.51 -12.41 20.58
N ASN A 52 42.07 -11.35 19.91
CA ASN A 52 42.90 -10.16 19.76
C ASN A 52 43.02 -9.40 21.10
N PRO A 53 44.23 -9.00 21.52
CA PRO A 53 44.46 -8.38 22.81
C PRO A 53 43.92 -6.95 22.87
N ARG A 54 43.30 -6.63 24.01
CA ARG A 54 42.78 -5.32 24.39
C ARG A 54 43.96 -4.36 24.61
N PHE A 55 44.26 -3.48 23.65
CA PHE A 55 45.22 -2.41 23.87
C PHE A 55 44.61 -1.33 24.76
N LYS A 56 45.23 -1.12 25.93
CA LYS A 56 44.95 -0.02 26.85
C LYS A 56 45.32 1.30 26.19
N SER A 57 44.40 2.26 26.16
CA SER A 57 44.66 3.62 25.71
C SER A 57 45.62 4.32 26.68
N SER A 58 46.83 4.61 26.23
CA SER A 58 47.70 5.59 26.89
C SER A 58 47.36 7.00 26.40
N SER A 59 47.04 7.88 27.33
CA SER A 59 46.98 9.33 27.14
C SER A 59 48.29 9.85 26.52
N SER A 60 48.22 10.52 25.37
CA SER A 60 49.35 11.32 24.89
C SER A 60 48.86 12.62 24.25
N SER A 61 49.63 13.66 24.53
CA SER A 61 49.35 15.08 24.50
C SER A 61 49.16 15.68 23.12
N SER A 62 48.36 16.75 23.10
CA SER A 62 48.19 17.75 22.05
C SER A 62 49.50 18.18 21.35
N GLY A 63 49.53 18.08 20.02
CA GLY A 63 50.58 18.67 19.17
C GLY A 63 50.43 18.30 17.69
N MET A 64 50.42 19.31 16.82
CA MET A 64 50.31 19.19 15.36
C MET A 64 51.43 18.32 14.75
N ASN A 65 51.10 17.39 13.85
CA ASN A 65 52.09 16.63 13.10
C ASN A 65 52.80 17.55 12.08
N ARG A 66 54.13 17.46 11.95
CA ARG A 66 55.00 18.32 11.10
C ARG A 66 54.76 18.23 9.58
N LEU A 67 53.69 17.56 9.13
CA LEU A 67 53.28 17.42 7.73
C LEU A 67 51.98 18.17 7.41
N GLY A 68 51.43 18.95 8.36
CA GLY A 68 50.20 19.71 8.15
C GLY A 68 48.93 18.85 8.02
N VAL A 69 49.01 17.55 8.30
CA VAL A 69 47.87 16.64 8.23
C VAL A 69 47.02 16.81 9.50
N PRO A 70 45.75 17.25 9.39
CA PRO A 70 44.89 17.39 10.55
C PRO A 70 44.56 16.01 11.14
N ASN A 71 44.48 15.97 12.46
CA ASN A 71 44.13 14.76 13.22
C ASN A 71 42.72 14.26 12.83
N ARG A 72 42.66 13.09 12.19
CA ARG A 72 41.44 12.48 11.61
C ARG A 72 40.30 12.26 12.63
N SER A 73 40.61 12.27 13.93
CA SER A 73 39.63 12.05 15.01
C SER A 73 38.52 13.10 15.15
N LYS A 74 38.57 14.22 14.40
CA LYS A 74 37.55 15.29 14.44
C LYS A 74 36.80 15.52 13.12
N VAL A 75 36.96 14.67 12.11
CA VAL A 75 36.14 14.76 10.90
C VAL A 75 34.90 13.91 11.12
N LYS A 76 33.74 14.56 11.23
CA LYS A 76 32.44 13.87 11.26
C LYS A 76 32.22 13.31 9.85
N ASP A 77 32.21 11.99 9.70
CA ASP A 77 32.00 11.35 8.41
C ASP A 77 30.57 11.66 7.92
N PHE A 78 30.45 12.59 6.97
CA PHE A 78 29.18 13.01 6.36
C PHE A 78 28.47 11.88 5.56
N PHE A 79 29.13 10.72 5.39
CA PHE A 79 28.61 9.54 4.70
C PHE A 79 28.35 8.36 5.64
N ALA A 80 28.54 8.51 6.95
CA ALA A 80 28.16 7.49 7.91
C ALA A 80 26.62 7.39 7.92
N LYS A 81 26.10 6.37 7.24
CA LYS A 81 24.69 6.00 7.32
C LYS A 81 24.45 5.53 8.76
N ASP A 82 23.41 6.03 9.42
CA ASP A 82 22.98 5.45 10.69
C ASP A 82 22.52 4.01 10.43
N GLU A 83 23.42 3.06 10.63
CA GLU A 83 23.12 1.64 10.57
C GLU A 83 22.19 1.36 11.75
N LYS A 84 20.88 1.29 11.50
CA LYS A 84 19.95 0.74 12.49
C LYS A 84 20.45 -0.67 12.80
N GLY A 85 21.12 -0.83 13.94
CA GLY A 85 21.64 -2.11 14.39
C GLY A 85 20.55 -3.17 14.32
N VAL A 86 20.89 -4.35 13.82
CA VAL A 86 19.98 -5.49 13.77
C VAL A 86 19.52 -5.79 15.20
N ASP A 87 18.21 -5.68 15.46
CA ASP A 87 17.65 -5.95 16.80
C ASP A 87 17.64 -7.47 17.02
N PHE A 88 18.57 -7.97 17.86
CA PHE A 88 18.75 -9.39 18.18
C PHE A 88 17.77 -9.90 19.25
N LYS A 89 16.69 -9.17 19.54
CA LYS A 89 15.67 -9.64 20.49
C LYS A 89 15.07 -10.96 20.02
N ALA A 90 14.83 -11.85 20.98
CA ALA A 90 14.17 -13.12 20.72
C ALA A 90 12.82 -12.85 20.06
N LYS A 91 12.67 -13.25 18.80
CA LYS A 91 11.36 -13.28 18.13
C LYS A 91 10.48 -14.24 18.92
N THR A 92 9.20 -13.91 19.07
CA THR A 92 8.22 -14.80 19.69
C THR A 92 8.24 -16.14 18.96
N GLN A 93 8.70 -17.18 19.65
CA GLN A 93 8.67 -18.55 19.15
C GLN A 93 7.30 -19.12 19.51
N PHE A 94 6.43 -19.19 18.52
CA PHE A 94 5.13 -19.81 18.69
C PHE A 94 5.33 -21.33 18.76
N THR A 95 4.87 -21.94 19.85
CA THR A 95 4.96 -23.39 20.04
C THR A 95 3.99 -24.13 19.12
N ASN A 96 2.87 -23.47 18.77
CA ASN A 96 1.89 -23.92 17.80
C ASN A 96 1.69 -22.83 16.72
N PRO A 97 1.79 -23.15 15.42
CA PRO A 97 1.57 -22.17 14.35
C PRO A 97 0.16 -21.58 14.32
N SER A 98 -0.84 -22.24 14.93
CA SER A 98 -2.21 -21.71 15.05
C SER A 98 -2.31 -20.47 15.93
N ASP A 99 -1.46 -20.38 16.95
CA ASP A 99 -1.53 -19.31 17.97
C ASP A 99 -1.29 -17.93 17.34
N LEU A 100 -0.45 -17.90 16.29
CA LEU A 100 -0.22 -16.70 15.50
C LEU A 100 -1.53 -16.11 14.92
N TRP A 101 -2.44 -16.96 14.46
CA TRP A 101 -3.65 -16.50 13.78
C TRP A 101 -4.74 -16.15 14.78
N THR A 102 -4.82 -16.87 15.90
CA THR A 102 -5.72 -16.52 17.00
C THR A 102 -5.41 -15.16 17.57
N ASP A 103 -4.13 -14.83 17.77
CA ASP A 103 -3.73 -13.51 18.26
C ASP A 103 -4.14 -12.41 17.28
N LYS A 104 -3.92 -12.61 15.98
CA LYS A 104 -4.33 -11.64 14.95
C LYS A 104 -5.84 -11.43 14.90
N LEU A 105 -6.63 -12.49 14.99
CA LEU A 105 -8.09 -12.41 14.92
C LEU A 105 -8.71 -11.83 16.19
N ASN A 106 -8.04 -11.98 17.33
CA ASN A 106 -8.50 -11.45 18.61
C ASN A 106 -8.01 -10.03 18.91
N LYS A 107 -7.17 -9.44 18.04
CA LYS A 107 -6.73 -8.04 18.20
C LYS A 107 -7.93 -7.11 18.22
N LYS A 108 -7.97 -6.23 19.20
CA LYS A 108 -8.98 -5.18 19.28
C LYS A 108 -8.48 -3.90 18.61
N PRO A 109 -9.39 -3.01 18.18
CA PRO A 109 -9.00 -1.71 17.64
C PRO A 109 -8.06 -0.93 18.55
N GLU A 110 -8.23 -1.02 19.88
CA GLU A 110 -7.38 -0.30 20.83
C GLU A 110 -5.91 -0.79 20.79
N ASP A 111 -5.70 -2.07 20.49
CA ASP A 111 -4.36 -2.65 20.36
C ASP A 111 -3.68 -2.20 19.06
N GLU A 112 -4.44 -2.09 17.97
CA GLU A 112 -3.95 -1.57 16.68
C GLU A 112 -3.63 -0.08 16.75
N ASN A 113 -4.42 0.67 17.52
CA ASN A 113 -4.31 2.13 17.64
C ASN A 113 -3.16 2.57 18.58
N LYS A 114 -2.55 1.64 19.32
CA LYS A 114 -1.58 1.96 20.37
C LYS A 114 -0.29 2.59 19.82
N GLY A 115 0.07 3.76 20.34
CA GLY A 115 1.30 4.46 19.97
C GLY A 115 1.20 5.23 18.64
N MET A 116 0.01 5.27 18.05
CA MET A 116 -0.28 6.09 16.87
C MET A 116 -0.49 7.56 17.25
N ARG A 117 -0.46 8.44 16.24
CA ARG A 117 -0.72 9.86 16.45
C ARG A 117 -2.17 10.09 16.84
N ALA A 118 -2.38 10.98 17.81
CA ALA A 118 -3.72 11.29 18.32
C ALA A 118 -4.64 11.88 17.24
N GLU A 119 -4.08 12.64 16.29
CA GLU A 119 -4.87 13.25 15.22
C GLU A 119 -5.55 12.22 14.30
N TRP A 120 -5.00 11.00 14.21
CA TRP A 120 -5.59 9.92 13.41
C TRP A 120 -6.76 9.22 14.11
N ALA A 121 -6.90 9.43 15.42
CA ALA A 121 -7.97 8.87 16.24
C ALA A 121 -9.26 9.72 16.21
N GLU A 122 -9.21 10.89 15.57
CA GLU A 122 -10.32 11.84 15.52
C GLU A 122 -11.15 11.66 14.25
N ASP A 123 -12.47 11.80 14.39
CA ASP A 123 -13.39 11.76 13.26
C ASP A 123 -13.13 12.92 12.31
N MET A 124 -13.09 12.64 11.01
CA MET A 124 -12.80 13.62 9.97
C MET A 124 -14.09 14.10 9.30
N SER A 125 -14.28 15.41 9.18
CA SER A 125 -15.30 15.95 8.28
C SER A 125 -14.75 16.07 6.86
N LEU A 126 -15.49 15.56 5.88
CA LEU A 126 -15.18 15.62 4.45
C LEU A 126 -15.79 16.86 3.78
N GLY A 127 -16.51 17.69 4.56
CA GLY A 127 -17.27 18.84 4.11
C GLY A 127 -18.77 18.56 4.01
N ASP A 128 -19.56 19.63 3.94
CA ASP A 128 -21.02 19.57 3.80
C ASP A 128 -21.44 20.25 2.50
N PHE A 129 -22.41 19.65 1.80
CA PHE A 129 -22.78 20.06 0.45
C PHE A 129 -24.29 20.17 0.29
N VAL A 130 -24.73 21.06 -0.60
CA VAL A 130 -26.12 21.17 -1.04
C VAL A 130 -26.19 20.84 -2.53
N THR A 131 -27.15 20.02 -2.93
CA THR A 131 -27.32 19.57 -4.32
C THR A 131 -28.80 19.47 -4.69
N SER A 132 -29.08 19.49 -6.00
CA SER A 132 -30.39 19.15 -6.58
C SER A 132 -30.35 17.80 -7.32
N SER A 133 -29.21 17.11 -7.32
CA SER A 133 -29.05 15.83 -8.01
C SER A 133 -29.65 14.68 -7.22
N ASP A 134 -30.14 13.66 -7.92
CA ASP A 134 -30.70 12.45 -7.30
C ASP A 134 -29.66 11.50 -6.69
N LYS A 135 -28.39 11.70 -7.01
CA LYS A 135 -27.31 10.81 -6.59
C LYS A 135 -25.99 11.57 -6.46
N MET A 136 -25.12 11.09 -5.59
CA MET A 136 -23.74 11.56 -5.42
C MET A 136 -22.77 10.45 -5.75
N THR A 137 -21.68 10.78 -6.42
CA THR A 137 -20.60 9.84 -6.72
C THR A 137 -19.40 10.07 -5.81
N PHE A 138 -18.96 9.02 -5.15
CA PHE A 138 -17.77 8.97 -4.31
C PHE A 138 -16.73 8.12 -5.02
N ILE A 139 -15.53 8.67 -5.24
CA ILE A 139 -14.43 7.94 -5.87
C ILE A 139 -13.29 7.84 -4.86
N CYS A 140 -12.93 6.63 -4.45
CA CYS A 140 -11.87 6.40 -3.49
C CYS A 140 -10.78 5.45 -4.01
N ARG A 141 -9.57 5.60 -3.50
CA ARG A 141 -8.43 4.68 -3.70
C ARG A 141 -7.53 4.69 -2.47
N ASP A 142 -6.66 3.71 -2.38
CA ASP A 142 -5.51 3.75 -1.49
C ASP A 142 -4.61 4.95 -1.83
N HIS A 143 -4.17 5.68 -0.79
CA HIS A 143 -3.34 6.88 -0.98
C HIS A 143 -1.84 6.61 -0.82
N MET A 144 -1.45 5.58 -0.06
CA MET A 144 -0.06 5.35 0.33
C MET A 144 0.46 4.01 -0.17
N MET A 145 0.08 2.92 0.50
CA MET A 145 0.57 1.58 0.25
C MET A 145 -0.62 0.63 0.23
N TYR A 146 -0.83 -0.04 -0.89
CA TYR A 146 -1.83 -1.10 -0.96
C TYR A 146 -1.42 -2.32 -0.12
N ASP A 147 -1.94 -2.38 1.10
CA ASP A 147 -1.58 -3.39 2.11
C ASP A 147 -2.81 -4.02 2.80
N GLY A 148 -4.01 -3.77 2.27
CA GLY A 148 -5.24 -4.40 2.74
C GLY A 148 -6.14 -3.50 3.58
N ASP A 149 -5.98 -2.18 3.45
CA ASP A 149 -6.87 -1.17 4.00
C ASP A 149 -8.35 -1.37 3.60
N ARG A 150 -9.24 -1.37 4.59
CA ARG A 150 -10.67 -1.65 4.42
C ARG A 150 -11.54 -0.61 5.12
N VAL A 151 -12.61 -0.22 4.44
CA VAL A 151 -13.59 0.73 4.96
C VAL A 151 -15.02 0.22 4.82
N GLN A 152 -15.89 0.59 5.74
CA GLN A 152 -17.34 0.39 5.66
C GLN A 152 -18.02 1.70 5.28
N ILE A 153 -19.05 1.65 4.44
CA ILE A 153 -19.82 2.83 4.06
C ILE A 153 -21.23 2.73 4.64
N ARG A 154 -21.64 3.79 5.35
CA ARG A 154 -23.01 3.96 5.87
C ARG A 154 -23.68 5.18 5.28
N VAL A 155 -24.98 5.08 5.08
CA VAL A 155 -25.87 6.19 4.70
C VAL A 155 -26.99 6.25 5.71
N ASN A 156 -27.16 7.39 6.39
CA ASN A 156 -28.17 7.57 7.43
C ASN A 156 -28.16 6.41 8.45
N ASP A 157 -26.95 6.11 8.97
CA ASP A 157 -26.65 5.03 9.91
C ASP A 157 -26.91 3.59 9.41
N LYS A 158 -27.35 3.40 8.16
CA LYS A 158 -27.52 2.09 7.53
C LYS A 158 -26.29 1.70 6.73
N ILE A 159 -25.83 0.47 6.89
CA ILE A 159 -24.69 -0.06 6.12
C ILE A 159 -25.13 -0.30 4.68
N ILE A 160 -24.45 0.32 3.72
CA ILE A 160 -24.66 0.10 2.29
C ILE A 160 -23.52 -0.70 1.65
N VAL A 161 -22.31 -0.59 2.20
CA VAL A 161 -21.14 -1.37 1.79
C VAL A 161 -20.46 -1.84 3.07
N GLU A 162 -20.55 -3.13 3.34
CA GLU A 162 -20.04 -3.72 4.58
C GLU A 162 -18.52 -3.69 4.67
N ASN A 163 -17.83 -3.94 3.56
CA ASN A 163 -16.38 -4.07 3.49
C ASN A 163 -15.88 -3.72 2.08
N LEU A 164 -15.35 -2.50 1.95
CA LEU A 164 -14.70 -2.00 0.75
C LEU A 164 -13.18 -2.07 0.93
N LEU A 165 -12.52 -2.87 0.11
CA LEU A 165 -11.06 -2.87 0.01
C LEU A 165 -10.60 -1.63 -0.76
N LEU A 166 -9.71 -0.83 -0.17
CA LEU A 166 -9.05 0.27 -0.85
C LEU A 166 -7.95 -0.29 -1.74
N GLU A 167 -8.05 -0.06 -3.03
CA GLU A 167 -7.08 -0.51 -4.02
C GLU A 167 -6.27 0.68 -4.57
N ASN A 168 -5.14 0.40 -5.21
CA ASN A 168 -4.39 1.42 -5.95
C ASN A 168 -5.24 2.08 -7.06
N ALA A 169 -6.17 1.32 -7.64
CA ALA A 169 -7.11 1.83 -8.63
C ALA A 169 -8.29 2.54 -7.96
N TYR A 170 -8.80 3.58 -8.63
CA TYR A 170 -9.99 4.27 -8.17
C TYR A 170 -11.22 3.36 -8.25
N LYS A 171 -11.95 3.26 -7.13
CA LYS A 171 -13.25 2.65 -7.03
C LYS A 171 -14.32 3.72 -6.96
N GLU A 172 -15.38 3.53 -7.73
CA GLU A 172 -16.53 4.42 -7.76
C GLU A 172 -17.68 3.83 -6.96
N ILE A 173 -18.29 4.65 -6.11
CA ILE A 173 -19.47 4.32 -5.31
C ILE A 173 -20.51 5.42 -5.57
N THR A 174 -21.59 5.06 -6.24
CA THR A 174 -22.70 5.99 -6.48
C THR A 174 -23.79 5.74 -5.44
N ILE A 175 -24.16 6.78 -4.71
CA ILE A 175 -25.17 6.72 -3.65
C ILE A 175 -26.39 7.54 -4.08
N PRO A 176 -27.59 6.93 -4.17
CA PRO A 176 -28.83 7.69 -4.37
C PRO A 176 -29.13 8.53 -3.12
N LEU A 177 -29.62 9.75 -3.32
CA LEU A 177 -29.92 10.72 -2.27
C LEU A 177 -31.44 10.86 -2.08
N GLU A 178 -31.87 10.79 -0.82
CA GLU A 178 -33.22 11.14 -0.39
C GLU A 178 -33.36 12.66 -0.26
N ILE A 179 -34.57 13.20 -0.41
CA ILE A 179 -34.81 14.65 -0.21
C ILE A 179 -34.49 15.01 1.24
N GLY A 180 -33.78 16.11 1.46
CA GLY A 180 -33.31 16.54 2.77
C GLY A 180 -31.90 16.03 3.10
N PHE A 181 -31.66 15.69 4.37
CA PHE A 181 -30.34 15.36 4.88
C PHE A 181 -29.95 13.92 4.58
N ASN A 182 -28.78 13.74 3.95
CA ASN A 182 -28.14 12.46 3.73
C ASN A 182 -26.76 12.51 4.41
N LYS A 183 -26.58 11.71 5.44
CA LYS A 183 -25.31 11.58 6.15
C LYS A 183 -24.57 10.35 5.63
N ILE A 184 -23.40 10.56 5.03
CA ILE A 184 -22.55 9.49 4.50
C ILE A 184 -21.33 9.37 5.40
N GLU A 185 -21.06 8.17 5.91
CA GLU A 185 -19.92 7.88 6.78
C GLU A 185 -19.07 6.75 6.19
N PHE A 186 -17.76 6.97 6.14
CA PHE A 186 -16.73 5.99 5.81
C PHE A 186 -16.00 5.62 7.10
N ILE A 187 -16.07 4.36 7.52
CA ILE A 187 -15.51 3.87 8.79
C ILE A 187 -14.31 2.98 8.49
N ALA A 188 -13.15 3.28 9.05
CA ALA A 188 -11.98 2.42 8.93
C ALA A 188 -12.20 1.11 9.69
N LEU A 189 -12.20 -0.02 8.97
CA LEU A 189 -12.40 -1.35 9.56
C LEU A 189 -11.10 -1.97 10.06
N ASN A 190 -9.97 -1.51 9.54
CA ASN A 190 -8.62 -1.94 9.89
C ASN A 190 -7.62 -0.83 9.52
N GLN A 191 -6.33 -1.16 9.61
CA GLN A 191 -5.19 -0.32 9.23
C GLN A 191 -4.24 -1.05 8.26
N GLY A 192 -4.76 -2.00 7.47
CA GLY A 192 -3.93 -2.81 6.58
C GLY A 192 -2.87 -3.64 7.31
N GLU A 193 -1.72 -3.83 6.67
CA GLU A 193 -0.53 -4.43 7.28
C GLU A 193 0.27 -3.39 8.09
N ALA A 194 0.22 -2.13 7.67
CA ALA A 194 0.92 -1.00 8.26
C ALA A 194 0.00 0.23 8.36
N GLY A 195 -0.44 0.53 9.58
CA GLY A 195 -1.32 1.68 9.82
C GLY A 195 -0.67 3.05 9.61
N PRO A 196 -1.51 4.10 9.51
CA PRO A 196 -2.98 4.10 9.62
C PRO A 196 -3.69 3.65 8.33
N ASN A 197 -5.03 3.59 8.34
CA ASN A 197 -5.81 3.44 7.11
C ASN A 197 -5.73 4.71 6.26
N THR A 198 -5.34 4.58 4.99
CA THR A 198 -5.12 5.72 4.10
C THR A 198 -5.96 5.66 2.83
N ALA A 199 -6.66 6.77 2.53
CA ALA A 199 -7.37 6.89 1.27
C ALA A 199 -7.32 8.29 0.71
N GLU A 200 -7.42 8.38 -0.63
CA GLU A 200 -7.84 9.57 -1.34
C GLU A 200 -9.32 9.39 -1.69
N LEU A 201 -10.15 10.37 -1.34
CA LEU A 201 -11.58 10.41 -1.68
C LEU A 201 -11.90 11.66 -2.50
N LYS A 202 -12.66 11.49 -3.58
CA LYS A 202 -13.28 12.57 -4.36
C LYS A 202 -14.79 12.46 -4.27
N ILE A 203 -15.44 13.61 -4.09
CA ILE A 203 -16.90 13.72 -4.07
C ILE A 203 -17.32 14.47 -5.32
N ILE A 204 -18.19 13.87 -6.12
CA ILE A 204 -18.59 14.35 -7.45
C ILE A 204 -20.11 14.38 -7.55
N ASP A 205 -20.63 15.54 -7.94
CA ASP A 205 -22.03 15.77 -8.25
C ASP A 205 -22.21 15.90 -9.76
N GLY A 206 -22.73 14.84 -10.39
CA GLY A 206 -22.81 14.73 -11.85
C GLY A 206 -21.41 14.79 -12.49
N SER A 207 -21.05 15.93 -13.08
CA SER A 207 -19.72 16.19 -13.67
C SER A 207 -18.85 17.13 -12.83
N LYS A 208 -19.39 17.68 -11.74
CA LYS A 208 -18.72 18.68 -10.91
C LYS A 208 -17.99 18.01 -9.74
N LEU A 209 -16.68 18.22 -9.66
CA LEU A 209 -15.91 17.87 -8.46
C LEU A 209 -16.26 18.85 -7.34
N LEU A 210 -16.81 18.34 -6.23
CA LEU A 210 -17.12 19.13 -5.05
C LEU A 210 -15.95 19.21 -4.09
N SER A 211 -15.29 18.07 -3.85
CA SER A 211 -14.19 17.99 -2.88
C SER A 211 -13.22 16.87 -3.22
N ARG A 212 -11.98 17.04 -2.76
CA ARG A 212 -10.92 16.04 -2.73
C ARG A 212 -10.29 16.04 -1.35
N ASN A 213 -10.39 14.91 -0.66
CA ASN A 213 -9.84 14.72 0.67
C ASN A 213 -8.85 13.55 0.66
N VAL A 214 -7.91 13.59 1.59
CA VAL A 214 -7.05 12.46 1.94
C VAL A 214 -7.17 12.26 3.44
N TRP A 215 -7.35 11.03 3.88
CA TRP A 215 -7.43 10.70 5.31
C TRP A 215 -6.34 9.73 5.77
N ASN A 216 -6.11 9.77 7.07
CA ASN A 216 -5.26 8.84 7.82
C ASN A 216 -6.05 8.48 9.07
N LEU A 217 -6.80 7.37 9.03
CA LEU A 217 -7.76 7.00 10.07
C LEU A 217 -7.28 5.78 10.84
N LEU A 218 -7.48 5.78 12.15
CA LEU A 218 -7.28 4.58 12.96
C LEU A 218 -8.51 3.65 12.87
N THR A 219 -8.35 2.39 13.29
CA THR A 219 -9.45 1.41 13.26
C THR A 219 -10.61 1.92 14.12
N GLY A 220 -11.81 1.96 13.55
CA GLY A 220 -13.04 2.44 14.17
C GLY A 220 -13.33 3.93 13.99
N VAL A 221 -12.37 4.72 13.50
CA VAL A 221 -12.54 6.16 13.25
C VAL A 221 -13.30 6.37 11.93
N LYS A 222 -14.08 7.45 11.85
CA LYS A 222 -14.91 7.74 10.68
C LYS A 222 -14.55 9.06 9.97
N ALA A 223 -14.71 9.04 8.66
CA ALA A 223 -14.78 10.24 7.83
C ALA A 223 -16.22 10.44 7.35
N SER A 224 -16.81 11.62 7.57
CA SER A 224 -18.23 11.87 7.31
C SER A 224 -18.49 13.12 6.47
N THR A 225 -19.53 13.09 5.66
CA THR A 225 -20.08 14.26 4.94
C THR A 225 -21.60 14.30 5.11
N VAL A 226 -22.16 15.51 5.20
CA VAL A 226 -23.60 15.72 5.11
C VAL A 226 -23.94 16.34 3.77
N ILE A 227 -24.86 15.71 3.04
CA ILE A 227 -25.37 16.18 1.76
C ILE A 227 -26.85 16.51 1.92
N VAL A 228 -27.20 17.76 1.66
CA VAL A 228 -28.58 18.23 1.63
C VAL A 228 -29.08 18.23 0.19
N LYS A 229 -30.05 17.37 -0.11
CA LYS A 229 -30.74 17.37 -1.40
C LYS A 229 -31.97 18.28 -1.33
N ASN A 230 -32.02 19.28 -2.19
CA ASN A 230 -33.20 20.11 -2.40
C ASN A 230 -34.26 19.37 -3.25
N GLU A 231 -35.51 19.83 -3.16
CA GLU A 231 -36.63 19.34 -3.99
C GLU A 231 -36.37 19.47 -5.50
#